data_AF-A0A9E0LVJ4-F1
#
_entry.id   AF-A0A9E0LVJ4-F1
#
_cell.length_a   1.000
_cell.length_b   1.000
_cell.length_c   1.000
_cell.angle_alpha   90.00
_cell.angle_beta   90.00
_cell.angle_gamma   90.00
#
_symmetry.space_group_name_H-M   'P 1'
#
loop_
_entity.id
_entity.type
_entity.pdbx_description
1 polymer ?
#
loop_
_entity_poly.entity_id
_entity_poly.type
_entity_poly.pdbx_seq_one_letter_code
_entity_poly.pdbx_strand_id
1 'polypeptide(L)' 'MRTHLRTELIAEALGMALERRKPQDVMHHSDQGCQYTSIEFGRRCCEAHVRPSMGTVGDCFDNAM' A
#
# COMPACT_ATOMS: atom_id res chain seq x y z
N MET A 1 -11.11 -19.38 -2.48
CA MET A 1 -10.40 -18.20 -1.94
C MET A 1 -8.97 -18.60 -1.61
N ARG A 2 -7.97 -17.81 -2.02
CA ARG A 2 -6.56 -18.03 -1.64
C ARG A 2 -6.36 -17.57 -0.19
N THR A 3 -5.74 -18.39 0.66
CA THR A 3 -5.62 -18.17 2.12
C THR A 3 -4.28 -17.54 2.55
N HIS A 4 -3.51 -16.97 1.61
CA HIS A 4 -2.20 -16.40 1.91
C HIS A 4 -2.18 -14.91 1.65
N LEU A 5 -1.80 -14.13 2.67
CA LEU A 5 -1.50 -12.72 2.55
C LEU A 5 -0.19 -12.57 1.76
N ARG A 6 -0.28 -12.04 0.54
CA ARG A 6 0.86 -11.92 -0.38
C ARG A 6 1.15 -10.45 -0.65
N THR A 7 2.36 -10.02 -0.35
CA THR A 7 2.82 -8.66 -0.66
C THR A 7 2.74 -8.38 -2.15
N GLU A 8 3.03 -9.39 -2.97
CA GLU A 8 3.03 -9.29 -4.43
C GLU A 8 1.67 -8.88 -4.97
N LEU A 9 0.58 -9.39 -4.37
CA LEU A 9 -0.78 -9.04 -4.77
C LEU A 9 -1.07 -7.54 -4.56
N ILE A 10 -0.62 -6.99 -3.43
CA ILE A 10 -0.80 -5.57 -3.11
C ILE A 10 0.10 -4.70 -4.00
N ALA A 11 1.33 -5.15 -4.28
CA ALA A 11 2.23 -4.47 -5.20
C ALA A 11 1.68 -4.41 -6.64
N GLU A 12 1.08 -5.49 -7.13
CA GLU A 12 0.39 -5.53 -8.43
C GLU A 12 -0.82 -4.58 -8.45
N ALA A 13 -1.62 -4.57 -7.37
CA ALA A 13 -2.75 -3.66 -7.24
C ALA A 13 -2.33 -2.19 -7.28
N LEU A 14 -1.24 -1.84 -6.59
CA LEU A 14 -0.65 -0.50 -6.64
C LEU A 14 -0.24 -0.14 -8.09
N GLY A 15 0.47 -1.04 -8.78
CA GLY A 15 0.87 -0.84 -10.17
C GLY A 15 -0.31 -0.57 -11.11
N MET A 16 -1.35 -1.40 -11.03
CA MET A 16 -2.57 -1.21 -11.82
C MET A 16 -3.26 0.13 -11.53
N ALA A 17 -3.29 0.57 -10.27
CA ALA A 17 -3.90 1.84 -9.90
C ALA A 17 -3.12 3.03 -10.47
N LEU A 18 -1.79 2.98 -10.40
CA LEU A 18 -0.91 4.02 -10.94
C LEU A 18 -1.02 4.13 -12.46
N GLU A 19 -1.03 3.00 -13.18
CA GLU A 19 -1.19 2.99 -14.63
C GLU A 19 -2.53 3.59 -15.07
N ARG A 20 -3.61 3.26 -14.36
CA ARG A 20 -4.97 3.71 -14.68
C ARG A 20 -5.19 5.18 -14.38
N ARG A 21 -4.69 5.66 -13.23
CA ARG A 21 -4.97 7.02 -12.74
C ARG A 21 -3.90 8.04 -13.08
N LYS A 22 -2.68 7.58 -13.38
CA LYS A 22 -1.48 8.41 -13.63
C LYS A 22 -1.32 9.56 -12.62
N PRO A 23 -1.42 9.27 -11.32
CA PRO A 23 -1.38 10.33 -10.31
C PRO A 23 0.04 10.88 -10.13
N GLN A 24 0.14 12.08 -9.55
CA GLN A 24 1.40 12.72 -9.16
C GLN A 24 1.36 13.05 -7.66
N ASP A 25 2.50 12.96 -6.98
CA ASP A 25 2.70 13.36 -5.57
C ASP A 25 1.71 12.72 -4.56
N VAL A 26 1.36 11.45 -4.76
CA VAL A 26 0.38 10.75 -3.93
C VAL A 26 0.96 10.06 -2.71
N MET A 27 0.08 9.85 -1.73
CA MET A 27 0.31 9.06 -0.54
C MET A 27 -0.55 7.80 -0.57
N HIS A 28 0.02 6.67 -0.19
CA HIS A 28 -0.71 5.41 0.03
C HIS A 28 -0.91 5.22 1.52
N HIS A 29 -2.15 5.38 1.98
CA HIS A 29 -2.54 5.08 3.34
C HIS A 29 -2.94 3.61 3.47
N SER A 30 -2.38 2.94 4.47
CA SER A 30 -2.70 1.55 4.80
C SER A 30 -2.73 1.33 6.30
N ASP A 31 -3.30 0.20 6.71
CA ASP A 31 -3.09 -0.35 8.05
C ASP A 31 -1.64 -0.85 8.24
N GLN A 32 -1.34 -1.34 9.45
CA GLN A 32 -0.04 -1.92 9.80
C GLN A 32 0.04 -3.44 9.51
N GLY A 33 -0.70 -3.93 8.52
CA GLY A 33 -0.63 -5.32 8.07
C GLY A 33 0.77 -5.70 7.58
N CYS A 34 1.12 -6.99 7.68
CA CYS A 34 2.46 -7.49 7.35
C CYS A 34 2.86 -7.26 5.89
N GLN A 35 1.88 -7.12 4.98
CA GLN A 35 2.12 -6.83 3.57
C GLN A 35 2.57 -5.39 3.37
N TYR A 36 1.91 -4.44 4.04
CA TYR A 36 2.19 -3.01 3.91
C TYR A 36 3.44 -2.58 4.68
N THR A 37 3.76 -3.29 5.76
CA THR A 37 4.99 -3.11 6.55
C THR A 37 6.19 -3.86 5.95
N SER A 38 6.01 -4.61 4.87
CA SER A 38 7.09 -5.38 4.24
C SER A 38 8.09 -4.47 3.49
N ILE A 39 9.35 -4.90 3.48
CA ILE A 39 10.43 -4.22 2.73
C ILE A 39 10.10 -4.15 1.23
N GLU A 40 9.55 -5.23 0.68
CA GLU A 40 9.20 -5.31 -0.73
C GLU A 40 8.15 -4.25 -1.13
N PHE A 41 7.10 -4.08 -0.32
CA PHE A 41 6.08 -3.07 -0.57
C PHE A 41 6.65 -1.65 -0.48
N GLY A 42 7.47 -1.38 0.55
CA GLY A 42 8.14 -0.09 0.71
C GLY A 42 9.04 0.25 -0.48
N ARG A 43 9.80 -0.74 -1.00
CA ARG A 43 10.62 -0.55 -2.21
C ARG A 43 9.76 -0.22 -3.43
N ARG A 44 8.63 -0.90 -3.60
CA ARG A 44 7.71 -0.66 -4.71
C ARG A 44 7.10 0.75 -4.66
N CYS A 45 6.73 1.22 -3.47
CA CYS A 45 6.26 2.59 -3.28
C CYS A 45 7.34 3.62 -3.66
N CYS A 46 8.58 3.39 -3.22
CA CYS A 46 9.72 4.25 -3.55
C CYS A 46 9.97 4.35 -5.06
N GLU A 47 10.01 3.22 -5.77
CA GLU A 47 10.18 3.17 -7.23
C GLU A 47 9.06 3.90 -7.98
N ALA A 48 7.85 3.83 -7.43
CA ALA A 48 6.67 4.49 -7.97
C ALA A 48 6.52 5.97 -7.55
N HIS A 49 7.44 6.53 -6.76
CA HIS A 49 7.34 7.87 -6.16
C HIS A 49 6.05 8.07 -5.34
N VAL A 50 5.59 7.00 -4.67
CA VAL A 50 4.44 7.01 -3.76
C VAL A 50 4.95 7.05 -2.33
N ARG A 51 4.39 7.96 -1.51
CA ARG A 51 4.71 8.02 -0.08
C ARG A 51 3.82 7.05 0.69
N PRO A 52 4.34 5.98 1.31
CA PRO A 52 3.53 5.16 2.20
C PRO A 52 3.29 5.89 3.52
N SER A 53 2.11 5.73 4.11
CA SER A 53 1.75 6.25 5.42
C SER A 53 0.84 5.29 6.16
N MET A 54 1.03 5.18 7.47
CA MET A 54 0.23 4.33 8.35
C MET A 54 -0.12 5.10 9.62
N GLY A 55 -1.35 4.94 10.09
CA GLY A 55 -1.82 5.48 11.35
C GLY A 55 -1.25 4.78 12.57
N THR A 56 -1.69 5.24 13.74
CA THR A 56 -1.33 4.64 15.03
C THR A 56 -1.91 3.23 15.15
N VAL A 57 -1.20 2.33 15.84
CA VAL A 57 -1.72 0.96 16.08
C VAL A 57 -3.03 1.05 16.86
N GLY A 58 -4.07 0.35 16.39
CA GLY A 58 -5.36 0.24 17.09
C GLY A 58 -6.33 1.39 16.80
N ASP A 59 -5.96 2.33 15.94
CA ASP A 59 -6.87 3.34 15.40
C ASP A 59 -7.36 2.90 14.01
N CYS A 60 -8.68 3.04 13.76
CA CYS A 60 -9.31 2.65 12.50
C CYS A 60 -9.66 3.84 11.60
N PHE A 61 -9.29 5.05 11.99
CA PHE A 61 -9.72 6.28 11.29
C PHE A 61 -9.15 6.33 9.87
N ASP A 62 -7.95 5.80 9.67
CA ASP A 62 -7.28 5.78 8.36
C ASP A 62 -7.80 4.71 7.39
N ASN A 63 -8.59 3.73 7.88
CA ASN A 63 -9.04 2.57 7.09
C ASN A 63 -10.52 2.62 6.69
N ALA A 64 -11.33 3.45 7.35
CA ALA A 64 -12.79 3.37 7.30
C ALA A 64 -13.48 4.62 6.73
N MET A 65 -12.74 5.52 6.08
CA MET A 65 -13.27 6.79 5.55
C MET A 65 -13.57 6.75 4.06
#